data_AF-A0A813F5F5-F1
#
_entry.id   AF-A0A813F5F5-F1
#
_cell.length_a   1.000
_cell.length_b   1.000
_cell.length_c   1.000
_cell.angle_alpha   90.00
_cell.angle_beta   90.00
_cell.angle_gamma   90.00
#
_symmetry.space_group_name_H-M   'P 1'
#
loop_
_entity.id
_entity.type
_entity.pdbx_description
1 polymer ?
#
loop_
_entity_poly.entity_id
_entity_poly.type
_entity_poly.pdbx_seq_one_letter_code
_entity_poly.pdbx_strand_id
1 'polypeptide(L)'
;MQIQNSEPEKEAEWRTTNDVFIEYSAEREVNDVDVSAEAVSQSSDSMVTQEDGKSNNSLWRFRFQSRRGKRLCMGMSACGLVVLAALVTGVALLWPRQPSWELQALEFDKDALSSLMDSFAGNGSGNSTIVFNLTTTVAIYNPNFVGVVAEPGRFLVLFNGKPMAVGLSDEVTVPAHNSFTMPVHVNIELSSAFAEEIGKDVTANSFEMHVTTQGYTQVLLPWLGMKVHCEVDCSIQAGVLKLLSDPVRIIESKSCDYSYSF
;
A
#
# COMPACT_ATOMS: atom_id res chain seq x y z
N MET A 1 48.67 30.55 -8.33
CA MET A 1 48.28 29.88 -7.07
C MET A 1 46.75 29.97 -7.02
N GLN A 2 46.06 28.98 -7.56
CA GLN A 2 44.59 28.90 -7.55
C GLN A 2 44.24 27.65 -6.74
N ILE A 3 43.46 27.85 -5.68
CA ILE A 3 43.00 26.80 -4.78
C ILE A 3 41.67 26.32 -5.37
N GLN A 4 41.69 25.12 -5.96
CA GLN A 4 40.50 24.42 -6.42
C GLN A 4 39.84 23.79 -5.20
N ASN A 5 38.68 24.33 -4.79
CA ASN A 5 37.82 23.70 -3.79
C ASN A 5 37.04 22.57 -4.48
N SER A 6 37.46 21.34 -4.28
CA SER A 6 36.68 20.13 -4.58
C SER A 6 35.63 19.94 -3.49
N GLU A 7 34.36 20.05 -3.87
CA GLU A 7 33.21 19.72 -3.05
C GLU A 7 33.19 18.20 -2.79
N PRO A 8 33.01 17.72 -1.54
CA PRO A 8 32.95 16.30 -1.28
C PRO A 8 31.64 15.71 -1.81
N GLU A 9 31.78 14.95 -2.90
CA GLU A 9 30.77 14.02 -3.41
C GLU A 9 30.39 13.07 -2.27
N LYS A 10 29.19 13.25 -1.71
CA LYS A 10 28.65 12.33 -0.72
C LYS A 10 28.24 11.07 -1.47
N GLU A 11 29.13 10.08 -1.46
CA GLU A 11 28.76 8.70 -1.79
C GLU A 11 27.59 8.30 -0.89
N ALA A 12 26.40 8.24 -1.48
CA ALA A 12 25.27 7.57 -0.87
C ALA A 12 25.67 6.11 -0.72
N GLU A 13 25.94 5.71 0.51
CA GLU A 13 26.22 4.33 0.91
C GLU A 13 24.94 3.51 0.67
N TRP A 14 24.80 3.02 -0.57
CA TRP A 14 23.79 2.02 -0.92
C TRP A 14 24.13 0.76 -0.13
N ARG A 15 23.52 0.60 1.05
CA ARG A 15 23.49 -0.68 1.75
C ARG A 15 23.10 -1.74 0.74
N THR A 16 24.00 -2.68 0.54
CA THR A 16 23.89 -3.77 -0.42
C THR A 16 22.56 -4.50 -0.24
N THR A 17 21.80 -4.55 -1.33
CA THR A 17 20.45 -5.14 -1.49
C THR A 17 20.30 -6.55 -0.91
N ASN A 18 21.42 -7.26 -0.73
CA ASN A 18 21.48 -8.63 -0.24
C ASN A 18 21.17 -8.78 1.27
N ASP A 19 21.53 -7.81 2.12
CA ASP A 19 21.31 -7.96 3.58
C ASP A 19 19.84 -7.76 3.96
N VAL A 20 19.08 -7.01 3.18
CA VAL A 20 17.65 -6.72 3.45
C VAL A 20 16.71 -7.80 2.89
N PHE A 21 17.20 -8.67 2.01
CA PHE A 21 16.43 -9.82 1.52
C PHE A 21 16.26 -10.91 2.59
N ILE A 22 17.24 -11.01 3.50
CA ILE A 22 17.25 -11.99 4.60
C ILE A 22 16.30 -11.57 5.73
N GLU A 23 16.19 -10.28 6.02
CA GLU A 23 15.35 -9.79 7.12
C GLU A 23 13.84 -10.05 6.87
N TYR A 24 13.38 -9.95 5.62
CA TYR A 24 11.98 -10.24 5.26
C TYR A 24 11.63 -11.72 5.14
N SER A 25 12.61 -12.59 4.84
CA SER A 25 12.36 -14.04 4.83
C SER A 25 12.33 -14.61 6.25
N ALA A 26 12.98 -13.96 7.22
CA ALA A 26 13.05 -14.43 8.60
C ALA A 26 11.82 -14.09 9.45
N GLU A 27 11.08 -13.02 9.15
CA GLU A 27 9.92 -12.61 9.98
C GLU A 27 8.59 -13.31 9.61
N ARG A 28 8.48 -13.99 8.47
CA ARG A 28 7.23 -14.66 8.06
C ARG A 28 7.21 -16.18 8.26
N GLU A 29 8.29 -16.80 8.73
CA GLU A 29 8.42 -18.27 8.87
C GLU A 29 8.12 -18.81 10.30
N VAL A 30 7.55 -18.01 11.20
CA VAL A 30 7.21 -18.48 12.57
C VAL A 30 5.79 -18.09 12.94
N ASN A 31 4.79 -18.84 12.45
CA ASN A 31 3.53 -19.11 13.16
C ASN A 31 2.64 -20.16 12.45
N ASP A 32 3.22 -21.20 11.83
CA ASP A 32 2.50 -22.46 11.66
C ASP A 32 2.56 -23.24 12.98
N VAL A 33 1.74 -22.81 13.93
CA VAL A 33 1.40 -23.63 15.10
C VAL A 33 0.31 -24.60 14.65
N ASP A 34 0.68 -25.88 14.59
CA ASP A 34 -0.22 -27.03 14.51
C ASP A 34 -1.35 -26.91 15.54
N VAL A 35 -2.51 -26.36 15.12
CA VAL A 35 -3.75 -26.49 15.87
C VAL A 35 -4.34 -27.85 15.52
N SER A 36 -3.86 -28.84 16.26
CA SER A 36 -4.44 -30.18 16.31
C SER A 36 -5.93 -30.08 16.67
N ALA A 37 -6.75 -30.69 15.82
CA ALA A 37 -8.18 -30.84 16.01
C ALA A 37 -8.47 -31.76 17.20
N GLU A 38 -8.86 -31.20 18.35
CA GLU A 38 -9.60 -31.93 19.38
C GLU A 38 -11.10 -31.70 19.20
N ALA A 39 -11.77 -32.77 18.79
CA ALA A 39 -13.21 -32.89 18.81
C ALA A 39 -13.70 -32.92 20.26
N VAL A 40 -14.44 -31.88 20.69
CA VAL A 40 -15.21 -31.91 21.93
C VAL A 40 -16.69 -31.92 21.58
N SER A 41 -17.30 -33.06 21.88
CA SER A 41 -18.71 -33.38 21.81
C SER A 41 -19.52 -32.76 22.95
N GLN A 42 -20.77 -32.39 22.64
CA GLN A 42 -21.97 -32.48 23.49
C GLN A 42 -22.04 -31.68 24.82
N SER A 43 -22.97 -30.74 24.92
CA SER A 43 -24.29 -30.88 25.60
C SER A 43 -25.03 -29.53 25.50
N SER A 44 -26.20 -29.44 24.86
CA SER A 44 -27.52 -29.54 25.51
C SER A 44 -27.56 -28.99 26.94
N ASP A 45 -28.18 -27.81 27.11
CA ASP A 45 -28.99 -27.38 28.26
C ASP A 45 -29.59 -26.00 27.89
N SER A 46 -30.83 -25.95 27.39
CA SER A 46 -32.06 -25.72 28.16
C SER A 46 -32.11 -24.42 28.96
N MET A 47 -32.95 -23.51 28.47
CA MET A 47 -34.08 -22.95 29.23
C MET A 47 -33.76 -22.20 30.54
N VAL A 48 -33.79 -20.87 30.52
CA VAL A 48 -34.48 -20.04 31.54
C VAL A 48 -34.85 -18.67 30.93
N THR A 49 -36.14 -18.47 30.73
CA THR A 49 -36.81 -17.17 30.74
C THR A 49 -36.77 -16.58 32.15
N GLN A 50 -36.26 -15.35 32.33
CA GLN A 50 -36.38 -14.64 33.61
C GLN A 50 -36.84 -13.18 33.41
N GLU A 51 -38.15 -13.03 33.65
CA GLU A 51 -38.91 -11.95 34.28
C GLU A 51 -38.28 -10.55 34.45
N ASP A 52 -38.95 -9.59 33.78
CA ASP A 52 -39.55 -8.38 34.36
C ASP A 52 -39.13 -7.97 35.79
N GLY A 53 -38.01 -7.25 35.89
CA GLY A 53 -37.59 -6.52 37.08
C GLY A 53 -38.09 -5.08 37.11
N LYS A 54 -39.37 -4.90 37.45
CA LYS A 54 -40.03 -3.60 37.67
C LYS A 54 -39.46 -2.92 38.94
N SER A 55 -38.39 -2.13 38.84
CA SER A 55 -37.89 -1.31 39.94
C SER A 55 -38.44 0.12 39.87
N ASN A 56 -39.63 0.28 40.45
CA ASN A 56 -40.11 1.57 40.94
C ASN A 56 -39.28 1.94 42.17
N ASN A 57 -38.59 3.10 42.14
CA ASN A 57 -38.49 4.07 43.25
C ASN A 57 -37.25 4.97 43.09
N SER A 58 -37.46 6.23 42.72
CA SER A 58 -37.13 7.34 43.62
C SER A 58 -37.51 8.68 42.98
N LEU A 59 -38.67 9.13 43.45
CA LEU A 59 -39.21 10.47 43.37
C LEU A 59 -38.21 11.51 43.96
N TRP A 60 -37.25 11.96 43.17
CA TRP A 60 -36.60 13.26 43.42
C TRP A 60 -37.30 14.32 42.58
N ARG A 61 -38.41 14.83 43.15
CA ARG A 61 -39.04 16.08 42.72
C ARG A 61 -38.08 17.24 42.97
N PHE A 62 -37.20 17.52 42.00
CA PHE A 62 -36.57 18.83 41.93
C PHE A 62 -37.60 19.84 41.43
N ARG A 63 -38.32 20.43 42.39
CA ARG A 63 -39.03 21.71 42.22
C ARG A 63 -37.99 22.81 42.04
N PHE A 64 -37.71 23.21 40.81
CA PHE A 64 -37.21 24.56 40.52
C PHE A 64 -38.01 25.14 39.36
N GLN A 65 -39.19 25.65 39.70
CA GLN A 65 -40.03 26.44 38.80
C GLN A 65 -39.66 27.92 38.94
N SER A 66 -38.64 28.38 38.22
CA SER A 66 -38.45 29.81 37.95
C SER A 66 -39.00 30.14 36.55
N ARG A 67 -40.25 30.62 36.51
CA ARG A 67 -41.00 30.90 35.27
C ARG A 67 -40.70 32.26 34.61
N ARG A 68 -39.59 32.93 34.91
CA ARG A 68 -39.30 34.30 34.39
C ARG A 68 -38.02 34.47 33.54
N GLY A 69 -37.31 33.40 33.18
CA GLY A 69 -36.08 33.48 32.36
C GLY A 69 -36.15 32.89 30.94
N LYS A 70 -37.34 32.60 30.40
CA LYS A 70 -37.51 31.72 29.22
C LYS A 70 -37.08 32.28 27.86
N ARG A 71 -36.65 33.55 27.77
CA ARG A 71 -36.23 34.14 26.48
C ARG A 71 -34.72 34.09 26.22
N LEU A 72 -33.89 33.82 27.23
CA LEU A 72 -32.43 33.67 27.04
C LEU A 72 -31.97 32.24 26.76
N CYS A 73 -32.69 31.20 27.21
CA CYS A 73 -32.28 29.81 26.96
C CYS A 73 -32.49 29.33 25.51
N MET A 74 -33.32 30.01 24.72
CA MET A 74 -33.56 29.62 23.33
C MET A 74 -32.38 29.98 22.39
N GLY A 75 -31.62 31.02 22.72
CA GLY A 75 -30.43 31.43 21.94
C GLY A 75 -29.23 30.49 22.11
N MET A 76 -29.00 29.96 23.32
CA MET A 76 -27.89 29.06 23.62
C MET A 76 -27.99 27.71 22.88
N SER A 77 -29.21 27.21 22.66
CA SER A 77 -29.44 25.95 21.93
C SER A 77 -29.11 26.06 20.44
N ALA A 78 -29.38 27.21 19.81
CA ALA A 78 -29.10 27.40 18.39
C ALA A 78 -27.59 27.50 18.11
N CYS A 79 -26.85 28.25 18.92
CA CYS A 79 -25.40 28.34 18.80
C CYS A 79 -24.72 26.98 19.01
N GLY A 80 -25.17 26.17 19.97
CA GLY A 80 -24.65 24.82 20.20
C GLY A 80 -24.80 23.91 18.98
N LEU A 81 -25.95 23.95 18.31
CA LEU A 81 -26.18 23.18 17.08
C LEU A 81 -25.30 23.62 15.91
N VAL A 82 -25.05 24.93 15.76
CA VAL A 82 -24.16 25.45 14.70
C VAL A 82 -22.72 25.01 14.93
N VAL A 83 -22.22 25.09 16.17
CA VAL A 83 -20.87 24.63 16.50
C VAL A 83 -20.74 23.13 16.27
N LEU A 84 -21.72 22.33 16.71
CA LEU A 84 -21.71 20.90 16.47
C LEU A 84 -21.73 20.56 14.98
N ALA A 85 -22.58 21.23 14.19
CA ALA A 85 -22.63 21.04 12.75
C ALA A 85 -21.31 21.42 12.07
N ALA A 86 -20.68 22.52 12.48
CA ALA A 86 -19.36 22.92 11.98
C ALA A 86 -18.28 21.90 12.32
N LEU A 87 -18.28 21.34 13.54
CA LEU A 87 -17.35 20.29 13.95
C LEU A 87 -17.55 19.01 13.16
N VAL A 88 -18.79 18.52 13.04
CA VAL A 88 -19.11 17.31 12.27
C VAL A 88 -18.72 17.48 10.81
N THR A 89 -19.03 18.64 10.22
CA THR A 89 -18.66 18.96 8.83
C THR A 89 -17.14 19.04 8.68
N GLY A 90 -16.44 19.66 9.64
CA GLY A 90 -14.98 19.74 9.64
C GLY A 90 -14.32 18.36 9.70
N VAL A 91 -14.79 17.49 10.59
CA VAL A 91 -14.31 16.11 10.70
C VAL A 91 -14.60 15.31 9.43
N ALA A 92 -15.80 15.47 8.85
CA ALA A 92 -16.17 14.77 7.61
C ALA A 92 -15.34 15.23 6.41
N LEU A 93 -15.01 16.53 6.32
CA LEU A 93 -14.16 17.05 5.25
C LEU A 93 -12.70 16.64 5.42
N LEU A 94 -12.22 16.55 6.65
CA LEU A 94 -10.85 16.13 6.97
C LEU A 94 -10.71 14.61 7.09
N TRP A 95 -11.79 13.86 6.88
CA TRP A 95 -11.74 12.41 6.92
C TRP A 95 -10.82 11.90 5.79
N PRO A 96 -9.81 11.09 6.10
CA PRO A 96 -8.85 10.62 5.12
C PRO A 96 -9.57 9.83 4.02
N ARG A 97 -9.36 10.27 2.79
CA ARG A 97 -9.80 9.64 1.55
C ARG A 97 -8.64 8.85 0.96
N GLN A 98 -8.96 7.72 0.34
CA GLN A 98 -7.98 6.83 -0.27
C GLN A 98 -7.37 7.49 -1.52
N PRO A 99 -6.05 7.79 -1.54
CA PRO A 99 -5.35 8.11 -2.79
C PRO A 99 -5.47 6.99 -3.82
N SER A 100 -5.48 7.37 -5.10
CA SER A 100 -5.43 6.42 -6.20
C SER A 100 -4.05 6.43 -6.85
N TRP A 101 -3.55 5.23 -7.17
CA TRP A 101 -2.26 5.05 -7.82
C TRP A 101 -2.47 4.42 -9.19
N GLU A 102 -1.82 4.98 -10.21
CA GLU A 102 -1.93 4.54 -11.58
C GLU A 102 -0.55 4.38 -12.20
N LEU A 103 -0.18 3.15 -12.55
CA LEU A 103 0.97 2.91 -13.41
C LEU A 103 0.69 3.48 -14.80
N GLN A 104 1.52 4.41 -15.26
CA GLN A 104 1.36 5.09 -16.54
C GLN A 104 2.22 4.48 -17.65
N ALA A 105 3.48 4.16 -17.34
CA ALA A 105 4.44 3.67 -18.33
C ALA A 105 5.47 2.76 -17.67
N LEU A 106 5.89 1.74 -18.41
CA LEU A 106 7.02 0.86 -18.08
C LEU A 106 8.07 1.03 -19.17
N GLU A 107 9.24 1.52 -18.79
CA GLU A 107 10.36 1.70 -19.70
C GLU A 107 11.35 0.55 -19.53
N PHE A 108 11.40 -0.32 -20.55
CA PHE A 108 12.34 -1.44 -20.63
C PHE A 108 13.56 -1.04 -21.46
N ASP A 109 14.74 -1.41 -20.97
CA ASP A 109 15.92 -1.45 -21.82
C ASP A 109 15.78 -2.58 -22.86
N LYS A 110 16.01 -2.26 -24.12
CA LYS A 110 15.86 -3.21 -25.23
C LYS A 110 16.83 -4.37 -25.12
N ASP A 111 18.04 -4.10 -24.63
CA ASP A 111 19.09 -5.11 -24.49
C ASP A 111 18.77 -6.09 -23.34
N ALA A 112 18.19 -5.56 -22.26
CA ALA A 112 17.66 -6.37 -21.16
C ALA A 112 16.50 -7.24 -21.62
N LEU A 113 15.59 -6.69 -22.44
CA LEU A 113 14.46 -7.43 -22.98
C LEU A 113 14.91 -8.59 -23.88
N SER A 114 15.89 -8.39 -24.76
CA SER A 114 16.44 -9.48 -25.57
C SER A 114 17.07 -10.58 -24.71
N SER A 115 17.81 -10.20 -23.67
CA SER A 115 18.46 -11.15 -22.76
C SER A 115 17.44 -12.00 -21.97
N LEU A 116 16.33 -11.36 -21.56
CA LEU A 116 15.21 -12.04 -20.91
C LEU A 116 14.55 -13.04 -21.87
N MET A 117 14.31 -12.64 -23.13
CA MET A 117 13.69 -13.52 -24.14
C MET A 117 14.58 -14.72 -24.49
N ASP A 118 15.89 -14.52 -24.59
CA ASP A 118 16.85 -15.63 -24.81
C ASP A 118 16.86 -16.62 -23.64
N SER A 119 16.63 -16.12 -22.43
CA SER A 119 16.53 -16.92 -21.21
C SER A 119 15.22 -17.71 -21.14
N PHE A 120 14.09 -17.12 -21.54
CA PHE A 120 12.82 -17.82 -21.70
C PHE A 120 12.88 -18.92 -22.77
N ALA A 121 13.69 -18.74 -23.81
CA ALA A 121 13.92 -19.76 -24.84
C ALA A 121 14.83 -20.92 -24.37
N GLY A 122 15.41 -20.85 -23.17
CA GLY A 122 16.35 -21.86 -22.67
C GLY A 122 17.74 -21.80 -23.33
N ASN A 123 18.03 -20.72 -24.06
CA ASN A 123 19.33 -20.50 -24.72
C ASN A 123 20.35 -19.81 -23.80
N GLY A 124 19.95 -19.41 -22.59
CA GLY A 124 20.82 -18.78 -21.61
C GLY A 124 21.98 -19.70 -21.21
N SER A 125 23.21 -19.19 -21.28
CA SER A 125 24.38 -19.92 -20.79
C SER A 125 24.26 -20.11 -19.28
N GLY A 126 24.30 -21.38 -18.84
CA GLY A 126 23.88 -21.84 -17.52
C GLY A 126 24.39 -21.05 -16.30
N ASN A 127 23.59 -21.12 -15.23
CA ASN A 127 23.82 -20.57 -13.89
C ASN A 127 24.10 -19.06 -13.82
N SER A 128 23.78 -18.28 -14.86
CA SER A 128 23.87 -16.83 -14.78
C SER A 128 22.61 -16.24 -14.13
N THR A 129 22.82 -15.27 -13.24
CA THR A 129 21.74 -14.41 -12.74
C THR A 129 21.58 -13.26 -13.71
N ILE A 130 20.36 -13.06 -14.21
CA ILE A 130 20.00 -11.96 -15.09
C ILE A 130 19.63 -10.80 -14.19
N VAL A 131 20.36 -9.70 -14.31
CA VAL A 131 20.12 -8.47 -13.57
C VAL A 131 19.83 -7.36 -14.56
N PHE A 132 18.71 -6.68 -14.39
CA PHE A 132 18.39 -5.52 -15.20
C PHE A 132 17.50 -4.54 -14.44
N ASN A 133 17.62 -3.27 -14.85
CA ASN A 133 16.88 -2.18 -14.24
C ASN A 133 15.74 -1.75 -15.15
N LEU A 134 14.60 -1.45 -14.55
CA LEU A 134 13.47 -0.80 -15.16
C LEU A 134 13.20 0.54 -14.49
N THR A 135 12.67 1.47 -15.27
CA THR A 135 12.03 2.66 -14.70
C THR A 135 10.55 2.59 -15.03
N THR A 136 9.72 2.70 -14.01
CA THR A 136 8.28 2.78 -14.18
C THR A 136 7.78 4.13 -13.69
N THR A 137 6.75 4.65 -14.35
CA THR A 137 6.17 5.94 -14.02
C THR A 137 4.82 5.71 -13.36
N VAL A 138 4.66 6.21 -12.13
CA VAL A 138 3.44 6.08 -11.33
C VAL A 138 2.81 7.44 -11.13
N ALA A 139 1.54 7.59 -11.50
CA ALA A 139 0.72 8.73 -11.14
C ALA A 139 0.00 8.46 -9.82
N ILE A 140 0.12 9.40 -8.89
CA ILE A 140 -0.52 9.40 -7.60
C ILE A 140 -1.51 10.56 -7.59
N TYR A 141 -2.77 10.29 -7.27
CA TYR A 141 -3.76 11.33 -7.04
C TYR A 141 -4.15 11.38 -5.57
N ASN A 142 -4.04 12.56 -4.97
CA ASN A 142 -4.41 12.80 -3.59
C ASN A 142 -5.78 13.52 -3.53
N PRO A 143 -6.88 12.81 -3.21
CA PRO A 143 -8.21 13.42 -3.08
C PRO A 143 -8.43 14.15 -1.74
N ASN A 144 -7.43 14.20 -0.85
CA ASN A 144 -7.54 14.84 0.44
C ASN A 144 -7.42 16.37 0.32
N PHE A 145 -8.06 17.09 1.25
CA PHE A 145 -7.95 18.56 1.35
C PHE A 145 -6.61 19.02 1.93
N VAL A 146 -5.75 18.08 2.31
CA VAL A 146 -4.43 18.33 2.88
C VAL A 146 -3.37 17.66 2.01
N GLY A 147 -2.25 18.37 1.83
CA GLY A 147 -1.08 17.80 1.17
C GLY A 147 -0.41 16.77 2.06
N VAL A 148 0.29 15.85 1.42
CA VAL A 148 1.03 14.77 2.09
C VAL A 148 2.45 14.70 1.56
N VAL A 149 3.37 14.22 2.39
CA VAL A 149 4.74 13.88 1.98
C VAL A 149 4.90 12.38 2.16
N ALA A 150 5.04 11.64 1.06
CA ALA A 150 5.37 10.23 1.12
C ALA A 150 6.90 10.10 1.20
N GLU A 151 7.38 9.45 2.25
CA GLU A 151 8.77 9.07 2.43
C GLU A 151 9.17 8.02 1.36
N PRO A 152 10.48 7.80 1.12
CA PRO A 152 10.93 6.78 0.19
C PRO A 152 10.26 5.43 0.45
N GLY A 153 9.74 4.84 -0.62
CA GLY A 153 8.94 3.61 -0.57
C GLY A 153 9.70 2.43 -1.16
N ARG A 154 9.30 1.23 -0.75
CA ARG A 154 9.80 -0.02 -1.32
C ARG A 154 8.65 -0.87 -1.81
N PHE A 155 8.82 -1.45 -2.99
CA PHE A 155 7.87 -2.34 -3.65
C PHE A 155 8.55 -3.69 -3.89
N LEU A 156 7.92 -4.78 -3.48
CA LEU A 156 8.35 -6.14 -3.77
C LEU A 156 7.43 -6.70 -4.84
N VAL A 157 8.00 -7.12 -5.96
CA VAL A 157 7.27 -7.70 -7.08
C VAL A 157 7.45 -9.20 -7.02
N LEU A 158 6.36 -9.95 -6.88
CA LEU A 158 6.36 -11.40 -6.71
C LEU A 158 5.66 -12.10 -7.87
N PHE A 159 6.22 -13.23 -8.30
CA PHE A 159 5.59 -14.18 -9.22
C PHE A 159 5.39 -15.51 -8.49
N ASN A 160 4.14 -15.97 -8.43
CA ASN A 160 3.77 -17.17 -7.66
C ASN A 160 4.31 -17.15 -6.21
N GLY A 161 4.26 -15.98 -5.56
CA GLY A 161 4.74 -15.76 -4.19
C GLY A 161 6.27 -15.67 -4.04
N LYS A 162 7.04 -15.88 -5.11
CA LYS A 162 8.50 -15.74 -5.11
C LYS A 162 8.90 -14.33 -5.55
N PRO A 163 9.81 -13.65 -4.84
CA PRO A 163 10.24 -12.31 -5.20
C PRO A 163 11.08 -12.34 -6.50
N MET A 164 10.74 -11.45 -7.43
CA MET A 164 11.41 -11.31 -8.73
C MET A 164 12.13 -9.96 -8.87
N ALA A 165 11.57 -8.92 -8.24
CA ALA A 165 12.06 -7.56 -8.40
C ALA A 165 11.81 -6.73 -7.15
N VAL A 166 12.63 -5.70 -6.98
CA VAL A 166 12.48 -4.69 -5.94
C VAL A 166 12.39 -3.32 -6.60
N GLY A 167 11.26 -2.65 -6.40
CA GLY A 167 11.04 -1.26 -6.73
C GLY A 167 11.39 -0.33 -5.58
N LEU A 168 12.00 0.81 -5.88
CA LEU A 168 12.28 1.89 -4.95
C LEU A 168 11.69 3.20 -5.50
N SER A 169 11.02 3.95 -4.63
CA SER A 169 10.56 5.31 -4.95
C SER A 169 11.26 6.33 -4.07
N ASP A 170 11.46 7.52 -4.62
CA ASP A 170 11.98 8.65 -3.88
C ASP A 170 10.90 9.31 -3.00
N GLU A 171 11.34 10.22 -2.12
CA GLU A 171 10.44 11.08 -1.38
C GLU A 171 9.64 11.97 -2.33
N VAL A 172 8.33 12.06 -2.09
CA VAL A 172 7.43 12.86 -2.93
C VAL A 172 6.45 13.66 -2.09
N THR A 173 6.30 14.94 -2.43
CA THR A 173 5.24 15.79 -1.88
C THR A 173 4.07 15.82 -2.85
N VAL A 174 2.91 15.31 -2.42
CA VAL A 174 1.67 15.32 -3.21
C VAL A 174 0.73 16.39 -2.64
N PRO A 175 0.48 17.49 -3.37
CA PRO A 175 -0.42 18.55 -2.92
C PRO A 175 -1.86 18.05 -2.71
N ALA A 176 -2.65 18.82 -1.98
CA ALA A 176 -4.08 18.57 -1.81
C ALA A 176 -4.82 18.61 -3.16
N HIS A 177 -5.75 17.66 -3.38
CA HIS A 177 -6.59 17.57 -4.57
C HIS A 177 -5.81 17.59 -5.90
N ASN A 178 -4.57 17.09 -5.89
CA ASN A 178 -3.70 17.15 -7.07
C ASN A 178 -3.13 15.77 -7.41
N SER A 179 -2.71 15.64 -8.66
CA SER A 179 -1.94 14.51 -9.15
C SER A 179 -0.46 14.83 -9.20
N PHE A 180 0.37 13.85 -8.89
CA PHE A 180 1.81 13.91 -9.08
C PHE A 180 2.26 12.64 -9.81
N THR A 181 3.25 12.76 -10.68
CA THR A 181 3.83 11.63 -11.39
C THR A 181 5.26 11.44 -10.90
N MET A 182 5.58 10.25 -10.41
CA MET A 182 6.92 9.93 -9.91
C MET A 182 7.53 8.73 -10.65
N PRO A 183 8.84 8.77 -10.92
CA PRO A 183 9.56 7.57 -11.34
C PRO A 183 9.73 6.61 -10.16
N VAL A 184 9.68 5.32 -10.45
CA VAL A 184 10.00 4.22 -9.54
C VAL A 184 11.03 3.36 -10.24
N HIS A 185 12.18 3.17 -9.59
CA HIS A 185 13.28 2.40 -10.12
C HIS A 185 13.14 0.95 -9.65
N VAL A 186 13.03 0.02 -10.59
CA VAL A 186 12.81 -1.39 -10.34
C VAL A 186 14.06 -2.17 -10.72
N ASN A 187 14.70 -2.81 -9.75
CA ASN A 187 15.78 -3.75 -10.01
C ASN A 187 15.21 -5.17 -10.06
N ILE A 188 15.44 -5.87 -11.17
CA ILE A 188 14.99 -7.23 -11.41
C ILE A 188 16.20 -8.15 -11.35
N GLU A 189 16.13 -9.16 -10.49
CA GLU A 189 17.19 -10.15 -10.31
C GLU A 189 16.59 -11.55 -10.45
N LEU A 190 16.84 -12.18 -11.60
CA LEU A 190 16.27 -13.48 -11.94
C LEU A 190 17.38 -14.52 -12.09
N SER A 191 17.32 -15.59 -11.31
CA SER A 191 18.14 -16.77 -11.60
C SER A 191 17.68 -17.41 -12.91
N SER A 192 18.61 -18.03 -13.67
CA SER A 192 18.26 -18.76 -14.90
C SER A 192 17.13 -19.78 -14.69
N ALA A 193 17.15 -20.51 -13.56
CA ALA A 193 16.12 -21.51 -13.24
C ALA A 193 14.75 -20.86 -12.99
N PHE A 194 14.71 -19.70 -12.33
CA PHE A 194 13.46 -18.98 -12.11
C PHE A 194 12.92 -18.33 -13.38
N ALA A 195 13.80 -17.83 -14.25
CA ALA A 195 13.41 -17.35 -15.57
C ALA A 195 12.79 -18.45 -16.44
N GLU A 196 13.35 -19.66 -16.41
CA GLU A 196 12.78 -20.83 -17.10
C GLU A 196 11.40 -21.21 -16.52
N GLU A 197 11.24 -21.17 -15.19
CA GLU A 197 9.94 -21.38 -14.51
C GLU A 197 8.88 -20.38 -15.00
N ILE A 198 9.22 -19.09 -15.03
CA ILE A 198 8.36 -18.03 -15.55
C ILE A 198 8.01 -18.30 -17.02
N GLY A 199 9.00 -18.60 -17.86
CA GLY A 199 8.79 -18.85 -19.28
C GLY A 199 7.83 -20.03 -19.55
N LYS A 200 7.93 -21.11 -18.78
CA LYS A 200 7.03 -22.27 -18.86
C LYS A 200 5.60 -21.90 -18.48
N ASP A 201 5.42 -21.19 -17.37
CA ASP A 201 4.09 -20.79 -16.88
C ASP A 201 3.42 -19.80 -17.83
N VAL A 202 4.15 -18.77 -18.28
CA VAL A 202 3.67 -17.80 -19.29
C VAL A 202 3.23 -18.53 -20.57
N THR A 203 4.02 -19.47 -21.08
CA THR A 203 3.67 -20.23 -22.28
C THR A 203 2.43 -21.12 -22.06
N ALA A 204 2.27 -21.68 -20.86
CA ALA A 204 1.09 -22.48 -20.50
C ALA A 204 -0.18 -21.63 -20.34
N ASN A 205 -0.05 -20.39 -19.88
CA ASN A 205 -1.15 -19.46 -19.63
C ASN A 205 -1.40 -18.48 -20.78
N SER A 206 -1.27 -18.93 -22.03
CA SER A 206 -1.54 -18.10 -23.23
C SER A 206 -0.74 -16.80 -23.31
N PHE A 207 0.49 -16.81 -22.80
CA PHE A 207 1.38 -15.65 -22.70
C PHE A 207 0.89 -14.54 -21.76
N GLU A 208 0.03 -14.88 -20.81
CA GLU A 208 -0.36 -14.02 -19.70
C GLU A 208 0.55 -14.30 -18.50
N MET A 209 0.96 -13.23 -17.82
CA MET A 209 1.77 -13.28 -16.61
C MET A 209 1.00 -12.62 -15.48
N HIS A 210 0.83 -13.34 -14.37
CA HIS A 210 0.23 -12.80 -13.15
C HIS A 210 1.33 -12.47 -12.14
N VAL A 211 1.31 -11.22 -11.68
CA VAL A 211 2.31 -10.70 -10.76
C VAL A 211 1.59 -10.02 -9.60
N THR A 212 2.05 -10.28 -8.39
CA THR A 212 1.59 -9.56 -7.20
C THR A 212 2.65 -8.56 -6.77
N THR A 213 2.26 -7.36 -6.38
CA THR A 213 3.18 -6.32 -5.91
C THR A 213 2.78 -5.88 -4.53
N GLN A 214 3.71 -5.94 -3.58
CA GLN A 214 3.53 -5.50 -2.20
C GLN A 214 4.39 -4.26 -1.97
N GLY A 215 3.77 -3.13 -1.66
CA GLY A 215 4.45 -1.87 -1.44
C GLY A 215 4.22 -1.31 -0.06
N TYR A 216 5.24 -0.65 0.49
CA TYR A 216 5.21 -0.04 1.81
C TYR A 216 5.85 1.34 1.76
N THR A 217 5.20 2.33 2.36
CA THR A 217 5.75 3.69 2.53
C THR A 217 5.18 4.33 3.79
N GLN A 218 5.89 5.32 4.34
CA GLN A 218 5.39 6.18 5.39
C GLN A 218 4.93 7.50 4.78
N VAL A 219 3.75 7.96 5.20
CA VAL A 219 3.18 9.23 4.75
C VAL A 219 3.11 10.18 5.94
N LEU A 220 3.72 11.35 5.78
CA LEU A 220 3.71 12.44 6.73
C LEU A 220 2.60 13.43 6.39
N LEU A 221 1.84 13.84 7.42
CA LEU A 221 0.90 14.95 7.35
C LEU A 221 1.55 16.17 8.02
N PRO A 222 2.19 17.10 7.28
CA PRO A 222 3.06 18.13 7.87
C PRO A 222 2.32 19.05 8.85
N TRP A 223 1.03 19.28 8.61
CA TRP A 223 0.20 20.17 9.43
C TRP A 223 -0.24 19.54 10.78
N LEU A 224 -0.27 18.21 10.88
CA LEU A 224 -0.64 17.48 12.09
C LEU A 224 0.54 16.82 12.79
N GLY A 225 1.69 16.70 12.11
CA GLY A 225 2.84 15.95 12.61
C GLY A 225 2.57 14.44 12.76
N MET A 226 1.53 13.92 12.13
CA MET A 226 1.18 12.50 12.16
C MET A 226 1.89 11.75 11.04
N LYS A 227 2.34 10.54 11.36
CA LYS A 227 2.83 9.56 10.40
C LYS A 227 1.74 8.51 10.17
N VAL A 228 1.58 8.06 8.93
CA VAL A 228 0.67 6.99 8.55
C VAL A 228 1.45 5.98 7.75
N HIS A 229 1.37 4.72 8.12
CA HIS A 229 1.91 3.63 7.33
C HIS A 229 0.92 3.29 6.22
N CYS A 230 1.40 3.29 4.98
CA CYS A 230 0.61 2.94 3.82
C CYS A 230 1.17 1.65 3.24
N GLU A 231 0.27 0.67 3.06
CA GLU A 231 0.59 -0.56 2.35
C GLU A 231 -0.28 -0.66 1.11
N VAL A 232 0.28 -1.24 0.06
CA VAL A 232 -0.42 -1.54 -1.18
C VAL A 232 -0.17 -2.99 -1.55
N ASP A 233 -1.23 -3.72 -1.85
CA ASP A 233 -1.16 -5.04 -2.47
C ASP A 233 -1.86 -4.97 -3.82
N CYS A 234 -1.13 -5.20 -4.90
CA CYS A 234 -1.65 -5.14 -6.27
C CYS A 234 -1.49 -6.48 -6.96
N SER A 235 -2.56 -7.00 -7.55
CA SER A 235 -2.52 -8.07 -8.54
C SER A 235 -2.52 -7.46 -9.94
N ILE A 236 -1.53 -7.80 -10.75
CA ILE A 236 -1.29 -7.28 -12.10
C ILE A 236 -1.29 -8.44 -13.08
N GLN A 237 -2.05 -8.30 -14.17
CA GLN A 237 -2.03 -9.21 -15.31
C GLN A 237 -1.34 -8.50 -16.47
N ALA A 238 -0.28 -9.11 -16.98
CA ALA A 238 0.54 -8.59 -18.06
C ALA A 238 0.51 -9.54 -19.27
N GLY A 239 0.29 -8.99 -20.46
CA GLY A 239 0.37 -9.75 -21.70
C GLY A 239 1.80 -9.73 -22.24
N VAL A 240 2.53 -10.84 -22.14
CA VAL A 240 3.95 -10.92 -22.51
C VAL A 240 4.16 -10.71 -24.02
N LEU A 241 3.22 -11.15 -24.86
CA LEU A 241 3.31 -10.87 -26.30
C LEU A 241 3.20 -9.37 -26.63
N LYS A 242 2.48 -8.58 -25.81
CA LYS A 242 2.34 -7.14 -26.02
C LYS A 242 3.65 -6.40 -25.79
N LEU A 243 4.55 -6.95 -24.99
CA LEU A 243 5.90 -6.42 -24.79
C LEU A 243 6.67 -6.30 -26.11
N LEU A 244 6.41 -7.19 -27.08
CA LEU A 244 7.04 -7.17 -28.40
C LEU A 244 6.39 -6.18 -29.37
N SER A 245 5.09 -5.87 -29.21
CA SER A 245 4.34 -5.02 -30.14
C SER A 245 4.14 -3.59 -29.65
N ASP A 246 3.83 -3.42 -28.36
CA ASP A 246 3.52 -2.15 -27.71
C ASP A 246 3.88 -2.23 -26.21
N PRO A 247 5.15 -1.93 -25.85
CA PRO A 247 5.62 -2.03 -24.47
C PRO A 247 4.92 -1.06 -23.52
N VAL A 248 4.17 -0.07 -24.02
CA VAL A 248 3.42 0.87 -23.18
C VAL A 248 2.13 0.23 -22.65
N ARG A 249 1.59 -0.80 -23.34
CA ARG A 249 0.28 -1.40 -23.07
C ARG A 249 0.35 -2.85 -22.58
N ILE A 250 1.44 -3.21 -21.91
CA ILE A 250 1.67 -4.57 -21.41
C ILE A 250 0.63 -4.95 -20.35
N ILE A 251 0.23 -4.00 -19.51
CA ILE A 251 -0.72 -4.25 -18.43
C ILE A 251 -2.13 -4.31 -18.99
N GLU A 252 -2.76 -5.47 -18.81
CA GLU A 252 -4.11 -5.73 -19.31
C GLU A 252 -5.14 -5.45 -18.23
N SER A 253 -4.86 -5.89 -17.00
CA SER A 253 -5.70 -5.66 -15.85
C SER A 253 -4.86 -5.45 -14.60
N LYS A 254 -5.41 -4.69 -13.64
CA LYS A 254 -4.81 -4.49 -12.32
C LYS A 254 -5.92 -4.36 -11.27
N SER A 255 -5.70 -4.93 -10.11
CA SER A 255 -6.52 -4.76 -8.91
C SER A 255 -5.60 -4.43 -7.76
N CYS A 256 -5.84 -3.33 -7.05
CA CYS A 256 -5.01 -2.90 -5.94
C CYS A 256 -5.86 -2.65 -4.70
N ASP A 257 -5.41 -3.21 -3.59
CA ASP A 257 -5.95 -2.98 -2.26
C ASP A 257 -4.98 -2.10 -1.47
N TYR A 258 -5.50 -1.06 -0.83
CA TYR A 258 -4.73 -0.10 -0.06
C TYR A 258 -5.13 -0.19 1.40
N SER A 259 -4.14 -0.32 2.28
CA SER A 259 -4.34 -0.33 3.73
C SER A 259 -3.58 0.84 4.38
N TYR A 260 -4.11 1.29 5.51
CA TYR A 260 -3.52 2.37 6.31
C TYR A 260 -3.47 1.93 7.77
N SER A 261 -2.31 2.11 8.41
CA SER A 261 -2.15 1.95 9.85
C SER A 261 -1.53 3.21 10.47
N PHE A 262 -1.94 3.52 11.69
CA PHE A 262 -1.58 4.74 12.45
C PHE A 262 -0.69 4.39 13.64
#